data_AF-A0A0F4NQG9-F1
#
_entry.id   AF-A0A0F4NQG9-F1
#
_cell.length_a   1.000
_cell.length_b   1.000
_cell.length_c   1.000
_cell.angle_alpha   90.00
_cell.angle_beta   90.00
_cell.angle_gamma   90.00
#
_symmetry.space_group_name_H-M   'P 1'
#
loop_
_entity.id
_entity.type
_entity.pdbx_description
1 polymer ?
#
loop_
_entity_poly.entity_id
_entity_poly.type
_entity_poly.pdbx_seq_one_letter_code
_entity_poly.pdbx_strand_id
1 'polypeptide(L)'
;MSLTLLALLSFPAIATPWEQIANPSNQPPQAIGSYANGCLAGGAALPLNGEGYQVLRSQRARYYAHPNTISFVQSLAYLASQKLHTSLLIGDMSLPQGGRFSSGHSSHQTGLDIDIWLRFADRPLSNEQLEQPTPMSVVDIEQYRLLQKQWESRHFDLIKMTALKEQVARIFVHPVIKNKLCQSEQSEDRAWLRKVRPWWGHHYHMHVRLKCPQGSEICQPQAAPPQGDGCGAELASWKPQPKPAAPKIASTKPKKKKAKLLPEQCQQLLEEI
;
A
#
# COMPACT_ATOMS: atom_id res chain seq x y z
N MET A 1 -1.58 -24.67 40.98
CA MET A 1 -1.55 -23.60 39.96
C MET A 1 -1.55 -24.27 38.60
N SER A 2 -2.71 -24.37 37.96
CA SER A 2 -2.83 -25.02 36.64
C SER A 2 -2.75 -23.94 35.57
N LEU A 3 -1.67 -23.95 34.78
CA LEU A 3 -1.46 -23.03 33.66
C LEU A 3 -2.33 -23.52 32.49
N THR A 4 -3.46 -22.85 32.24
CA THR A 4 -4.29 -23.14 31.07
C THR A 4 -3.67 -22.46 29.86
N LEU A 5 -3.04 -23.27 28.99
CA LEU A 5 -2.48 -22.83 27.72
C LEU A 5 -3.63 -22.43 26.78
N LEU A 6 -3.82 -21.13 26.58
CA LEU A 6 -4.83 -20.60 25.65
C LEU A 6 -4.29 -20.78 24.22
N ALA A 7 -4.67 -21.86 23.57
CA ALA A 7 -4.39 -22.08 22.15
C ALA A 7 -5.11 -21.00 21.32
N LEU A 8 -4.33 -20.09 20.72
CA LEU A 8 -4.83 -19.15 19.73
C LEU A 8 -5.21 -19.94 18.47
N LEU A 9 -6.50 -20.21 18.29
CA LEU A 9 -7.05 -20.74 17.05
C LEU A 9 -6.95 -19.66 15.97
N SER A 10 -5.95 -19.77 15.11
CA SER A 10 -5.86 -19.01 13.86
C SER A 10 -6.94 -19.51 12.91
N PHE A 11 -8.04 -18.77 12.77
CA PHE A 11 -9.04 -19.06 11.75
C PHE A 11 -8.41 -18.84 10.36
N PRO A 12 -8.46 -19.84 9.44
CA PRO A 12 -8.02 -19.62 8.06
C PRO A 12 -8.87 -18.51 7.44
N ALA A 13 -8.21 -17.53 6.81
CA ALA A 13 -8.91 -16.52 6.04
C ALA A 13 -9.62 -17.21 4.87
N ILE A 14 -10.95 -17.10 4.80
CA ILE A 14 -11.73 -17.63 3.68
C ILE A 14 -11.38 -16.79 2.45
N ALA A 15 -10.87 -17.45 1.41
CA ALA A 15 -10.53 -16.80 0.15
C ALA A 15 -11.76 -16.08 -0.43
N THR A 16 -11.56 -14.90 -0.98
CA THR A 16 -12.65 -14.19 -1.68
C THR A 16 -12.84 -14.80 -3.08
N PRO A 17 -14.01 -14.61 -3.74
CA PRO A 17 -14.19 -15.04 -5.13
C PRO A 17 -13.09 -14.53 -6.07
N TRP A 18 -12.59 -13.31 -5.82
CA TRP A 18 -11.50 -12.71 -6.58
C TRP A 18 -10.19 -13.49 -6.49
N GLU A 19 -9.90 -14.11 -5.35
CA GLU A 19 -8.66 -14.86 -5.15
C GLU A 19 -8.68 -16.23 -5.85
N GLN A 20 -9.81 -16.64 -6.44
CA GLN A 20 -9.91 -17.82 -7.30
C GLN A 20 -9.60 -17.51 -8.77
N ILE A 21 -9.54 -16.24 -9.15
CA ILE A 21 -9.29 -15.83 -10.54
C ILE A 21 -7.80 -15.90 -10.81
N ALA A 22 -7.40 -16.73 -11.76
CA ALA A 22 -5.99 -16.93 -12.10
C ALA A 22 -5.43 -15.92 -13.11
N ASN A 23 -6.29 -15.40 -14.01
CA ASN A 23 -5.85 -14.61 -15.15
C ASN A 23 -6.56 -13.26 -15.23
N PRO A 24 -5.90 -12.22 -15.79
CA PRO A 24 -6.57 -10.98 -16.11
C PRO A 24 -7.73 -11.21 -17.09
N SER A 25 -8.68 -10.30 -17.05
CA SER A 25 -9.81 -10.33 -17.98
C SER A 25 -9.38 -9.84 -19.38
N ASN A 26 -10.11 -10.23 -20.43
CA ASN A 26 -9.77 -9.90 -21.82
C ASN A 26 -10.28 -8.52 -22.27
N GLN A 27 -11.08 -7.85 -21.45
CA GLN A 27 -11.57 -6.50 -21.72
C GLN A 27 -10.43 -5.47 -21.76
N PRO A 28 -10.63 -4.30 -22.39
CA PRO A 28 -9.69 -3.18 -22.29
C PRO A 28 -9.38 -2.80 -20.83
N PRO A 29 -8.15 -2.33 -20.53
CA PRO A 29 -7.77 -1.97 -19.18
C PRO A 29 -8.67 -0.90 -18.57
N GLN A 30 -9.28 -1.21 -17.41
CA GLN A 30 -10.15 -0.30 -16.68
C GLN A 30 -9.97 -0.48 -15.17
N ALA A 31 -9.67 0.61 -14.47
CA ALA A 31 -9.82 0.68 -13.02
C ALA A 31 -11.28 1.03 -12.70
N ILE A 32 -11.99 0.14 -11.97
CA ILE A 32 -13.44 0.26 -11.79
C ILE A 32 -13.77 0.49 -10.32
N GLY A 33 -14.55 1.55 -10.03
CA GLY A 33 -14.99 1.86 -8.68
C GLY A 33 -13.92 2.55 -7.83
N SER A 34 -14.03 2.41 -6.51
CA SER A 34 -13.09 3.05 -5.57
C SER A 34 -11.95 2.10 -5.19
N TYR A 35 -10.82 2.64 -4.75
CA TYR A 35 -9.63 1.86 -4.35
C TYR A 35 -9.89 0.69 -3.37
N ALA A 36 -10.93 0.78 -2.54
CA ALA A 36 -11.32 -0.21 -1.53
C ALA A 36 -12.74 -0.78 -1.72
N ASN A 37 -13.32 -0.59 -2.90
CA ASN A 37 -14.59 -1.20 -3.33
C ASN A 37 -14.65 -1.12 -4.85
N GLY A 38 -13.99 -2.04 -5.53
CA GLY A 38 -13.75 -2.00 -6.96
C GLY A 38 -13.13 -3.28 -7.50
N CYS A 39 -12.75 -3.24 -8.77
CA CYS A 39 -12.10 -4.33 -9.50
C CYS A 39 -11.22 -3.75 -10.61
N LEU A 40 -10.55 -4.63 -11.35
CA LEU A 40 -9.67 -4.31 -12.46
C LEU A 40 -10.04 -5.19 -13.66
N ALA A 41 -10.46 -4.57 -14.77
CA ALA A 41 -10.54 -5.24 -16.06
C ALA A 41 -9.24 -5.01 -16.85
N GLY A 42 -8.86 -5.96 -17.70
CA GLY A 42 -7.68 -5.84 -18.56
C GLY A 42 -6.38 -5.60 -17.79
N GLY A 43 -6.25 -6.24 -16.61
CA GLY A 43 -5.06 -6.13 -15.78
C GLY A 43 -3.80 -6.67 -16.48
N ALA A 44 -2.64 -6.15 -16.08
CA ALA A 44 -1.35 -6.63 -16.54
C ALA A 44 -0.52 -7.12 -15.35
N ALA A 45 0.24 -8.20 -15.56
CA ALA A 45 1.24 -8.66 -14.60
C ALA A 45 2.47 -7.76 -14.64
N LEU A 46 3.02 -7.40 -13.47
CA LEU A 46 4.39 -6.92 -13.38
C LEU A 46 5.33 -8.09 -13.71
N PRO A 47 6.25 -7.96 -14.68
CA PRO A 47 7.22 -9.01 -14.95
C PRO A 47 8.03 -9.35 -13.70
N LEU A 48 8.14 -10.65 -13.38
CA LEU A 48 8.88 -11.09 -12.17
C LEU A 48 10.37 -10.77 -12.25
N ASN A 49 10.91 -10.70 -13.48
CA ASN A 49 12.24 -10.22 -13.76
C ASN A 49 12.15 -8.83 -14.39
N GLY A 50 12.80 -7.84 -13.80
CA GLY A 50 12.85 -6.49 -14.35
C GLY A 50 14.03 -5.68 -13.81
N GLU A 51 14.30 -4.56 -14.45
CA GLU A 51 15.43 -3.70 -14.09
C GLU A 51 15.10 -2.84 -12.87
N GLY A 52 15.95 -2.91 -11.84
CA GLY A 52 15.84 -2.07 -10.65
C GLY A 52 14.73 -2.45 -9.66
N TYR A 53 14.09 -3.62 -9.81
CA TYR A 53 13.15 -4.13 -8.83
C TYR A 53 13.14 -5.66 -8.71
N GLN A 54 12.58 -6.15 -7.62
CA GLN A 54 12.28 -7.56 -7.39
C GLN A 54 10.87 -7.70 -6.80
N VAL A 55 10.13 -8.72 -7.23
CA VAL A 55 8.76 -8.98 -6.77
C VAL A 55 8.80 -9.90 -5.54
N LEU A 56 8.22 -9.44 -4.45
CA LEU A 56 8.07 -10.23 -3.24
C LEU A 56 6.80 -11.07 -3.31
N ARG A 57 6.88 -12.28 -2.76
CA ARG A 57 5.74 -13.17 -2.53
C ARG A 57 4.90 -13.42 -3.79
N SER A 58 5.56 -13.60 -4.94
CA SER A 58 4.89 -13.79 -6.24
C SER A 58 3.91 -14.95 -6.25
N GLN A 59 4.12 -15.98 -5.42
CA GLN A 59 3.19 -17.10 -5.23
C GLN A 59 1.77 -16.68 -4.76
N ARG A 60 1.60 -15.45 -4.26
CA ARG A 60 0.28 -14.91 -3.87
C ARG A 60 -0.53 -14.36 -5.04
N ALA A 61 0.05 -14.27 -6.24
CA ALA A 61 -0.58 -13.68 -7.42
C ALA A 61 -1.11 -12.24 -7.20
N ARG A 62 -0.41 -11.45 -6.37
CA ARG A 62 -0.74 -10.05 -6.07
C ARG A 62 0.16 -9.06 -6.81
N TYR A 63 0.72 -9.44 -7.95
CA TYR A 63 1.64 -8.61 -8.74
C TYR A 63 0.98 -8.07 -10.03
N TYR A 64 -0.35 -8.04 -10.08
CA TYR A 64 -1.11 -7.50 -11.20
C TYR A 64 -1.52 -6.05 -10.92
N ALA A 65 -1.70 -5.25 -11.96
CA ALA A 65 -2.23 -3.89 -11.84
C ALA A 65 -2.72 -3.35 -13.17
N HIS A 66 -3.26 -2.13 -13.16
CA HIS A 66 -3.52 -1.40 -14.40
C HIS A 66 -2.19 -1.18 -15.17
N PRO A 67 -2.14 -1.26 -16.51
CA PRO A 67 -0.90 -1.08 -17.28
C PRO A 67 -0.12 0.20 -16.97
N ASN A 68 -0.81 1.33 -16.75
CA ASN A 68 -0.18 2.58 -16.29
C ASN A 68 0.57 2.42 -14.95
N THR A 69 0.05 1.59 -14.04
CA THR A 69 0.69 1.27 -12.77
C THR A 69 1.93 0.39 -12.98
N ILE A 70 1.88 -0.58 -13.90
CA ILE A 70 3.06 -1.38 -14.28
C ILE A 70 4.17 -0.47 -14.81
N SER A 71 3.85 0.42 -15.75
CA SER A 71 4.80 1.38 -16.31
C SER A 71 5.36 2.33 -15.24
N PHE A 72 4.53 2.78 -14.30
CA PHE A 72 4.96 3.58 -13.16
C PHE A 72 5.98 2.84 -12.29
N VAL A 73 5.72 1.57 -11.93
CA VAL A 73 6.63 0.76 -11.11
C VAL A 73 7.97 0.59 -11.80
N GLN A 74 7.96 0.19 -13.08
CA GLN A 74 9.19 0.00 -13.86
C GLN A 74 10.00 1.30 -13.97
N SER A 75 9.34 2.42 -14.22
CA SER A 75 10.00 3.73 -14.32
C SER A 75 10.59 4.20 -12.98
N LEU A 76 9.86 3.97 -11.88
CA LEU A 76 10.33 4.32 -10.53
C LEU A 76 11.51 3.43 -10.11
N ALA A 77 11.42 2.14 -10.39
CA ALA A 77 12.46 1.15 -10.13
C ALA A 77 13.76 1.46 -10.87
N TYR A 78 13.67 1.76 -12.17
CA TYR A 78 14.82 2.20 -12.95
C TYR A 78 15.45 3.46 -12.33
N LEU A 79 14.65 4.47 -12.00
CA LEU A 79 15.17 5.69 -11.39
C LEU A 79 15.80 5.45 -10.02
N ALA A 80 15.23 4.56 -9.20
CA ALA A 80 15.80 4.18 -7.91
C ALA A 80 17.13 3.43 -8.08
N SER A 81 17.25 2.54 -9.07
CA SER A 81 18.52 1.89 -9.42
C SER A 81 19.59 2.92 -9.77
N GLN A 82 19.25 3.94 -10.56
CA GLN A 82 20.21 4.96 -11.00
C GLN A 82 20.58 5.96 -9.91
N LYS A 83 19.63 6.36 -9.05
CA LYS A 83 19.83 7.44 -8.07
C LYS A 83 20.18 6.95 -6.68
N LEU A 84 19.70 5.77 -6.30
CA LEU A 84 19.83 5.20 -4.96
C LEU A 84 20.70 3.93 -4.95
N HIS A 85 21.15 3.47 -6.11
CA HIS A 85 22.00 2.27 -6.29
C HIS A 85 21.41 1.03 -5.61
N THR A 86 20.11 0.84 -5.78
CA THR A 86 19.37 -0.23 -5.13
C THR A 86 18.22 -0.74 -5.99
N SER A 87 17.83 -1.99 -5.79
CA SER A 87 16.58 -2.51 -6.35
C SER A 87 15.43 -2.26 -5.39
N LEU A 88 14.29 -1.84 -5.92
CA LEU A 88 13.04 -1.76 -5.16
C LEU A 88 12.48 -3.15 -4.89
N LEU A 89 11.91 -3.34 -3.70
CA LEU A 89 11.21 -4.56 -3.34
C LEU A 89 9.69 -4.31 -3.40
N ILE A 90 9.06 -4.86 -4.43
CA ILE A 90 7.63 -4.65 -4.72
C ILE A 90 6.82 -5.72 -3.99
N GLY A 91 5.93 -5.28 -3.10
CA GLY A 91 5.00 -6.13 -2.36
C GLY A 91 3.67 -6.30 -3.08
N ASP A 92 2.57 -6.22 -2.33
CA ASP A 92 1.23 -6.40 -2.88
C ASP A 92 0.87 -5.23 -3.84
N MET A 93 0.37 -5.57 -5.02
CA MET A 93 -0.29 -4.72 -6.00
C MET A 93 -1.76 -5.12 -6.04
N SER A 94 -2.28 -5.78 -7.07
CA SER A 94 -3.65 -6.30 -7.14
C SER A 94 -3.68 -7.77 -7.55
N LEU A 95 -4.83 -8.42 -7.35
CA LEU A 95 -5.15 -9.70 -8.00
C LEU A 95 -5.34 -9.50 -9.52
N PRO A 96 -5.38 -10.57 -10.34
CA PRO A 96 -5.48 -10.47 -11.80
C PRO A 96 -6.63 -9.60 -12.30
N GLN A 97 -7.78 -9.67 -11.61
CA GLN A 97 -8.95 -8.81 -11.87
C GLN A 97 -9.27 -7.85 -10.71
N GLY A 98 -8.28 -7.57 -9.86
CA GLY A 98 -8.45 -6.69 -8.71
C GLY A 98 -9.36 -7.29 -7.64
N GLY A 99 -10.24 -6.47 -7.06
CA GLY A 99 -11.14 -6.94 -6.02
C GLY A 99 -10.47 -7.10 -4.64
N ARG A 100 -11.27 -7.51 -3.67
CA ARG A 100 -10.87 -7.50 -2.27
C ARG A 100 -10.02 -8.72 -1.91
N PHE A 101 -8.85 -8.49 -1.32
CA PHE A 101 -8.05 -9.52 -0.66
C PHE A 101 -8.78 -10.11 0.58
N SER A 102 -8.56 -11.39 0.86
CA SER A 102 -9.03 -12.00 2.13
C SER A 102 -8.30 -11.47 3.36
N SER A 103 -7.07 -10.98 3.19
CA SER A 103 -6.21 -10.47 4.26
C SER A 103 -5.25 -9.39 3.75
N GLY A 104 -4.77 -8.54 4.68
CA GLY A 104 -3.88 -7.41 4.38
C GLY A 104 -4.63 -6.09 4.24
N HIS A 105 -4.23 -5.26 3.28
CA HIS A 105 -4.87 -3.97 3.05
C HIS A 105 -6.30 -4.11 2.52
N SER A 106 -7.16 -3.17 2.93
CA SER A 106 -8.55 -3.12 2.45
C SER A 106 -8.69 -2.54 1.04
N SER A 107 -7.67 -1.81 0.56
CA SER A 107 -7.63 -1.27 -0.80
C SER A 107 -7.02 -2.28 -1.78
N HIS A 108 -6.20 -1.84 -2.76
CA HIS A 108 -5.57 -2.71 -3.77
C HIS A 108 -6.55 -3.36 -4.75
N GLN A 109 -7.79 -2.87 -4.82
CA GLN A 109 -8.84 -3.56 -5.60
C GLN A 109 -8.89 -3.14 -7.06
N THR A 110 -8.23 -2.05 -7.44
CA THR A 110 -8.42 -1.39 -8.75
C THR A 110 -7.16 -1.36 -9.61
N GLY A 111 -6.08 -2.02 -9.20
CA GLY A 111 -4.80 -1.98 -9.92
C GLY A 111 -4.06 -0.65 -9.82
N LEU A 112 -4.33 0.17 -8.80
CA LEU A 112 -3.76 1.51 -8.63
C LEU A 112 -2.98 1.71 -7.32
N ASP A 113 -2.84 0.67 -6.51
CA ASP A 113 -2.08 0.68 -5.27
C ASP A 113 -0.87 -0.25 -5.37
N ILE A 114 0.26 0.18 -4.82
CA ILE A 114 1.52 -0.57 -4.79
C ILE A 114 2.12 -0.47 -3.39
N ASP A 115 2.39 -1.60 -2.75
CA ASP A 115 3.25 -1.61 -1.57
C ASP A 115 4.71 -1.73 -2.00
N ILE A 116 5.55 -0.79 -1.57
CA ILE A 116 7.00 -0.81 -1.82
C ILE A 116 7.69 -0.90 -0.46
N TRP A 117 8.44 -1.97 -0.23
CA TRP A 117 9.17 -2.15 1.01
C TRP A 117 10.25 -1.09 1.16
N LEU A 118 10.44 -0.61 2.39
CA LEU A 118 11.48 0.34 2.77
C LEU A 118 12.83 -0.36 2.97
N ARG A 119 12.91 -1.67 2.78
CA ARG A 119 14.18 -2.39 2.71
C ARG A 119 14.80 -2.22 1.33
N PHE A 120 16.01 -1.66 1.29
CA PHE A 120 16.84 -1.60 0.09
C PHE A 120 17.48 -2.95 -0.23
N ALA A 121 17.52 -3.29 -1.51
CA ALA A 121 18.15 -4.50 -2.04
C ALA A 121 19.34 -4.11 -2.93
N ASP A 122 20.43 -3.69 -2.27
CA ASP A 122 21.69 -3.30 -2.92
C ASP A 122 22.39 -4.50 -3.58
N ARG A 123 21.96 -5.72 -3.22
CA ARG A 123 22.24 -6.98 -3.93
C ARG A 123 20.93 -7.72 -4.17
N PRO A 124 20.82 -8.51 -5.26
CA PRO A 124 19.66 -9.38 -5.48
C PRO A 124 19.41 -10.29 -4.29
N LEU A 125 18.13 -10.49 -3.95
CA LEU A 125 17.72 -11.43 -2.93
C LEU A 125 17.69 -12.85 -3.51
N SER A 126 17.85 -13.87 -2.67
CA SER A 126 17.62 -15.26 -3.09
C SER A 126 16.12 -15.51 -3.32
N ASN A 127 15.78 -16.56 -4.07
CA ASN A 127 14.38 -16.96 -4.28
C ASN A 127 13.65 -17.18 -2.95
N GLU A 128 14.28 -17.84 -1.98
CA GLU A 128 13.72 -18.03 -0.64
C GLU A 128 13.43 -16.69 0.06
N GLN A 129 14.33 -15.71 -0.06
CA GLN A 129 14.12 -14.38 0.50
C GLN A 129 13.00 -13.61 -0.21
N LEU A 130 12.77 -13.85 -1.51
CA LEU A 130 11.65 -13.26 -2.25
C LEU A 130 10.31 -13.92 -1.88
N GLU A 131 10.28 -15.23 -1.70
CA GLU A 131 9.09 -16.01 -1.36
C GLU A 131 8.66 -15.80 0.09
N GLN A 132 9.63 -15.76 1.03
CA GLN A 132 9.43 -15.61 2.47
C GLN A 132 10.22 -14.42 3.03
N PRO A 133 9.91 -13.18 2.61
CA PRO A 133 10.68 -12.02 3.01
C PRO A 133 10.41 -11.65 4.46
N THR A 134 11.48 -11.40 5.21
CA THR A 134 11.42 -10.87 6.58
C THR A 134 11.24 -9.34 6.57
N PRO A 135 10.15 -8.80 7.13
CA PRO A 135 9.94 -7.36 7.23
C PRO A 135 11.05 -6.67 8.02
N MET A 136 11.50 -5.50 7.55
CA MET A 136 12.47 -4.65 8.24
C MET A 136 11.79 -3.32 8.58
N SER A 137 11.52 -3.10 9.86
CA SER A 137 10.79 -1.92 10.32
C SER A 137 11.72 -0.74 10.54
N VAL A 138 11.48 0.40 9.89
CA VAL A 138 12.21 1.64 10.19
C VAL A 138 11.67 2.37 11.43
N VAL A 139 10.64 1.82 12.08
CA VAL A 139 10.00 2.39 13.28
C VAL A 139 9.94 1.36 14.40
N ASP A 140 10.29 1.78 15.60
CA ASP A 140 9.97 1.11 16.85
C ASP A 140 8.53 1.49 17.21
N ILE A 141 7.59 0.57 16.93
CA ILE A 141 6.15 0.82 17.03
C ILE A 141 5.74 1.04 18.49
N GLU A 142 6.30 0.25 19.41
CA GLU A 142 5.98 0.32 20.84
C GLU A 142 6.43 1.64 21.44
N GLN A 143 7.63 2.10 21.09
CA GLN A 143 8.18 3.35 21.59
C GLN A 143 7.82 4.56 20.70
N TYR A 144 7.05 4.35 19.63
CA TYR A 144 6.64 5.37 18.67
C TYR A 144 7.82 6.26 18.19
N ARG A 145 8.95 5.63 17.82
CA ARG A 145 10.18 6.35 17.43
C ARG A 145 10.87 5.73 16.24
N LEU A 146 11.65 6.53 15.53
CA LEU A 146 12.40 6.07 14.37
C LEU A 146 13.57 5.20 14.82
N LEU A 147 13.78 4.07 14.15
CA LEU A 147 14.95 3.22 14.36
C LEU A 147 16.12 3.79 13.54
N GLN A 148 16.94 4.64 14.18
CA GLN A 148 18.00 5.39 13.51
C GLN A 148 18.97 4.51 12.69
N LYS A 149 19.28 3.30 13.17
CA LYS A 149 20.16 2.36 12.46
C LYS A 149 19.54 1.76 11.19
N GLN A 150 18.22 1.82 11.05
CA GLN A 150 17.47 1.29 9.89
C GLN A 150 17.01 2.41 8.95
N TRP A 151 17.12 3.67 9.36
CA TRP A 151 16.76 4.82 8.53
C TRP A 151 17.98 5.46 7.87
N GLU A 152 18.06 5.31 6.56
CA GLU A 152 19.03 5.98 5.68
C GLU A 152 18.45 7.23 4.99
N SER A 153 19.31 8.14 4.53
CA SER A 153 18.93 9.29 3.69
C SER A 153 18.18 8.84 2.42
N ARG A 154 18.57 7.70 1.83
CA ARG A 154 17.92 7.13 0.64
C ARG A 154 16.41 6.89 0.83
N HIS A 155 15.92 6.67 2.06
CA HIS A 155 14.47 6.56 2.31
C HIS A 155 13.74 7.89 2.09
N PHE A 156 14.36 9.00 2.49
CA PHE A 156 13.84 10.34 2.23
C PHE A 156 13.76 10.57 0.72
N ASP A 157 14.85 10.26 0.00
CA ASP A 157 14.92 10.46 -1.44
C ASP A 157 13.92 9.58 -2.20
N LEU A 158 13.78 8.29 -1.84
CA LEU A 158 12.80 7.39 -2.42
C LEU A 158 11.37 7.92 -2.25
N ILE A 159 10.99 8.33 -1.05
CA ILE A 159 9.63 8.81 -0.79
C ILE A 159 9.39 10.15 -1.51
N LYS A 160 10.37 11.06 -1.50
CA LYS A 160 10.29 12.36 -2.20
C LYS A 160 10.17 12.18 -3.70
N MET A 161 11.08 11.44 -4.34
CA MET A 161 11.05 11.21 -5.79
C MET A 161 9.77 10.49 -6.24
N THR A 162 9.22 9.60 -5.40
CA THR A 162 7.92 8.95 -5.65
C THR A 162 6.79 9.98 -5.56
N ALA A 163 6.75 10.81 -4.52
CA ALA A 163 5.71 11.82 -4.32
C ALA A 163 5.72 12.90 -5.40
N LEU A 164 6.88 13.22 -5.97
CA LEU A 164 7.00 14.19 -7.06
C LEU A 164 6.36 13.71 -8.37
N LYS A 165 6.14 12.40 -8.55
CA LYS A 165 5.46 11.87 -9.73
C LYS A 165 4.01 12.35 -9.81
N GLU A 166 3.61 12.84 -10.98
CA GLU A 166 2.28 13.40 -11.20
C GLU A 166 1.17 12.34 -11.07
N GLN A 167 1.48 11.10 -11.41
CA GLN A 167 0.59 9.95 -11.30
C GLN A 167 0.23 9.64 -9.85
N VAL A 168 1.08 9.99 -8.89
CA VAL A 168 0.87 9.67 -7.47
C VAL A 168 -0.17 10.61 -6.86
N ALA A 169 -1.22 10.02 -6.30
CA ALA A 169 -2.25 10.70 -5.53
C ALA A 169 -1.89 10.76 -4.04
N ARG A 170 -1.42 9.65 -3.47
CA ARG A 170 -1.03 9.54 -2.05
C ARG A 170 0.10 8.53 -1.85
N ILE A 171 0.87 8.73 -0.79
CA ILE A 171 1.78 7.71 -0.24
C ILE A 171 1.46 7.56 1.23
N PHE A 172 1.05 6.39 1.68
CA PHE A 172 0.81 6.13 3.10
C PHE A 172 2.07 5.55 3.75
N VAL A 173 2.45 6.15 4.88
CA VAL A 173 3.61 5.75 5.69
C VAL A 173 3.23 5.84 7.16
N HIS A 174 3.97 5.15 8.02
CA HIS A 174 3.80 5.31 9.46
C HIS A 174 3.99 6.80 9.87
N PRO A 175 3.21 7.34 10.82
CA PRO A 175 3.31 8.74 11.24
C PRO A 175 4.73 9.19 11.64
N VAL A 176 5.51 8.32 12.28
CA VAL A 176 6.92 8.58 12.63
C VAL A 176 7.77 8.84 11.39
N ILE A 177 7.53 8.11 10.29
CA ILE A 177 8.22 8.32 9.00
C ILE A 177 7.83 9.68 8.43
N LYS A 178 6.53 9.98 8.38
CA LYS A 178 6.04 11.29 7.93
C LYS A 178 6.66 12.44 8.74
N ASN A 179 6.78 12.28 10.06
CA ASN A 179 7.43 13.26 10.92
C ASN A 179 8.92 13.42 10.59
N LYS A 180 9.63 12.31 10.35
CA LYS A 180 11.04 12.36 9.93
C LYS A 180 11.20 13.09 8.59
N LEU A 181 10.34 12.83 7.61
CA LEU A 181 10.35 13.54 6.32
C LEU A 181 10.12 15.04 6.50
N CYS A 182 9.14 15.42 7.33
CA CYS A 182 8.86 16.82 7.64
C CYS A 182 10.07 17.53 8.26
N GLN A 183 10.77 16.88 9.19
CA GLN A 183 11.97 17.43 9.84
C GLN A 183 13.19 17.48 8.91
N SER A 184 13.28 16.55 7.96
CA SER A 184 14.42 16.42 7.05
C SER A 184 14.31 17.28 5.79
N GLU A 185 13.10 17.64 5.35
CA GLU A 185 12.94 18.55 4.22
C GLU A 185 13.37 19.97 4.63
N GLN A 186 14.36 20.51 3.93
CA GLN A 186 14.94 21.83 4.19
C GLN A 186 14.61 22.85 3.10
N SER A 187 14.12 22.40 1.94
CA SER A 187 13.71 23.32 0.88
C SER A 187 12.37 24.00 1.19
N GLU A 188 12.18 25.16 0.58
CA GLU A 188 10.92 25.90 0.63
C GLU A 188 9.80 25.18 -0.15
N ASP A 189 10.15 24.45 -1.21
CA ASP A 189 9.19 23.63 -1.95
C ASP A 189 8.91 22.29 -1.23
N ARG A 190 7.91 22.37 -0.37
CA ARG A 190 7.42 21.26 0.45
C ARG A 190 6.14 20.65 -0.12
N ALA A 191 5.70 21.03 -1.32
CA ALA A 191 4.38 20.67 -1.83
C ALA A 191 4.18 19.14 -1.94
N TRP A 192 5.26 18.40 -2.21
CA TRP A 192 5.24 16.94 -2.31
C TRP A 192 4.83 16.25 -1.00
N LEU A 193 5.15 16.84 0.16
CA LEU A 193 4.79 16.30 1.46
C LEU A 193 3.27 16.17 1.61
N ARG A 194 2.46 17.04 0.97
CA ARG A 194 1.00 16.96 0.97
C ARG A 194 0.46 15.59 0.54
N LYS A 195 1.16 14.90 -0.38
CA LYS A 195 0.80 13.56 -0.85
C LYS A 195 1.16 12.47 0.15
N VAL A 196 2.12 12.70 1.04
CA VAL A 196 2.54 11.71 2.05
C VAL A 196 1.61 11.79 3.27
N ARG A 197 0.91 10.68 3.53
CA ARG A 197 -0.19 10.59 4.49
C ARG A 197 0.19 9.65 5.65
N PRO A 198 0.06 10.11 6.90
CA PRO A 198 0.23 9.23 8.06
C PRO A 198 -0.85 8.14 8.07
N TRP A 199 -0.46 6.89 8.34
CA TRP A 199 -1.38 5.77 8.56
C TRP A 199 -0.76 4.70 9.46
N TRP A 200 -1.56 4.04 10.31
CA TRP A 200 -1.09 2.94 11.16
C TRP A 200 -0.58 1.74 10.33
N GLY A 201 0.34 0.94 10.89
CA GLY A 201 1.10 -0.03 10.10
C GLY A 201 2.22 0.67 9.33
N HIS A 202 2.42 0.36 8.05
CA HIS A 202 3.29 1.10 7.11
C HIS A 202 4.67 1.51 7.67
N HIS A 203 5.24 0.68 8.53
CA HIS A 203 6.50 0.94 9.22
C HIS A 203 7.69 0.23 8.56
N TYR A 204 7.42 -0.68 7.61
CA TYR A 204 8.42 -1.38 6.80
C TYR A 204 8.16 -1.26 5.29
N HIS A 205 7.07 -0.60 4.89
CA HIS A 205 6.70 -0.34 3.51
C HIS A 205 5.99 1.01 3.39
N MET A 206 6.09 1.62 2.23
CA MET A 206 5.21 2.71 1.81
C MET A 206 4.14 2.16 0.88
N HIS A 207 2.90 2.61 1.07
CA HIS A 207 1.80 2.28 0.17
C HIS A 207 1.59 3.44 -0.79
N VAL A 208 1.90 3.24 -2.06
CA VAL A 208 1.74 4.23 -3.12
C VAL A 208 0.40 4.05 -3.79
N ARG A 209 -0.39 5.12 -3.87
CA ARG A 209 -1.67 5.17 -4.58
C ARG A 209 -1.57 6.10 -5.77
N LEU A 210 -1.94 5.60 -6.94
CA LEU A 210 -2.02 6.38 -8.17
C LEU A 210 -3.40 7.04 -8.35
N LYS A 211 -3.42 8.11 -9.14
CA LYS A 211 -4.66 8.74 -9.63
C LYS A 211 -5.41 7.78 -10.56
N CYS A 212 -6.71 8.01 -10.72
CA CYS A 212 -7.49 7.33 -11.76
C CYS A 212 -6.84 7.58 -13.14
N PRO A 213 -6.57 6.52 -13.92
CA PRO A 213 -6.04 6.64 -15.27
C PRO A 213 -7.01 7.38 -16.20
N GLN A 214 -6.45 8.13 -17.16
CA GLN A 214 -7.25 8.62 -18.28
C GLN A 214 -7.88 7.43 -19.03
N GLY A 215 -9.16 7.54 -19.39
CA GLY A 215 -9.91 6.47 -20.05
C GLY A 215 -10.53 5.44 -19.11
N SER A 216 -10.22 5.44 -17.81
CA SER A 216 -10.96 4.66 -16.79
C SER A 216 -12.14 5.47 -16.25
N GLU A 217 -13.23 5.56 -17.00
CA GLU A 217 -14.36 6.47 -16.71
C GLU A 217 -15.10 6.15 -15.40
N ILE A 218 -15.09 4.88 -15.01
CA ILE A 218 -15.80 4.37 -13.83
C ILE A 218 -14.88 4.38 -12.58
N CYS A 219 -13.63 4.79 -12.74
CA CYS A 219 -12.70 4.94 -11.62
C CYS A 219 -13.13 6.12 -10.72
N GLN A 220 -13.23 5.86 -9.42
CA GLN A 220 -13.66 6.86 -8.44
C GLN A 220 -12.46 7.38 -7.65
N PRO A 221 -11.99 8.62 -7.91
CA PRO A 221 -10.89 9.19 -7.15
C PRO A 221 -11.33 9.51 -5.71
N GLN A 222 -10.34 9.60 -4.81
CA GLN A 222 -10.57 10.17 -3.48
C GLN A 222 -10.54 11.69 -3.55
N ALA A 223 -11.21 12.36 -2.61
CA ALA A 223 -11.04 13.80 -2.40
C ALA A 223 -9.55 14.17 -2.28
N ALA A 224 -9.17 15.39 -2.64
CA ALA A 224 -7.78 15.84 -2.50
C ALA A 224 -7.32 15.77 -1.03
N PRO A 225 -6.03 15.50 -0.73
CA PRO A 225 -5.51 15.67 0.61
C PRO A 225 -5.76 17.09 1.14
N PRO A 226 -5.83 17.30 2.47
CA PRO A 226 -5.91 18.64 3.06
C PRO A 226 -4.84 19.58 2.49
N GLN A 227 -5.12 20.88 2.50
CA GLN A 227 -4.13 21.88 2.09
C GLN A 227 -2.92 21.89 3.04
N GLY A 228 -1.78 22.36 2.54
CA GLY A 228 -0.51 22.36 3.26
C GLY A 228 0.28 21.05 3.16
N ASP A 229 1.43 21.00 3.83
CA ASP A 229 2.35 19.83 3.81
C ASP A 229 1.92 18.70 4.77
N GLY A 230 0.93 18.97 5.63
CA GLY A 230 0.41 18.05 6.64
C GLY A 230 1.39 17.76 7.78
N CYS A 231 2.38 18.62 8.04
CA CYS A 231 3.40 18.43 9.07
C CYS A 231 3.02 18.98 10.46
N GLY A 232 1.91 19.72 10.57
CA GLY A 232 1.45 20.36 11.80
C GLY A 232 0.45 19.52 12.62
N ALA A 233 -0.67 20.15 12.98
CA ALA A 233 -1.68 19.58 13.90
C ALA A 233 -2.20 18.21 13.46
N GLU A 234 -2.41 18.00 12.16
CA GLU A 234 -2.82 16.70 11.62
C GLU A 234 -1.82 15.61 11.99
N LEU A 235 -0.52 15.80 11.75
CA LEU A 235 0.48 14.78 12.06
C LEU A 235 0.60 14.57 13.57
N ALA A 236 0.51 15.64 14.36
CA ALA A 236 0.57 15.57 15.82
C ALA A 236 -0.56 14.72 16.40
N SER A 237 -1.76 14.73 15.79
CA SER A 237 -2.91 13.95 16.28
C SER A 237 -2.75 12.43 16.10
N TRP A 238 -1.77 11.96 15.31
CA TRP A 238 -1.48 10.52 15.17
C TRP A 238 -0.63 9.96 16.30
N LYS A 239 -0.02 10.81 17.14
CA LYS A 239 0.72 10.35 18.32
C LYS A 239 -0.22 9.58 19.26
N PRO A 240 0.19 8.41 19.79
CA PRO A 240 -0.57 7.72 20.82
C PRO A 240 -0.88 8.68 21.96
N GLN A 241 -2.17 8.91 22.19
CA GLN A 241 -2.62 9.73 23.30
C GLN A 241 -2.61 8.88 24.58
N PRO A 242 -2.33 9.47 25.76
CA PRO A 242 -2.54 8.79 27.03
C PRO A 242 -3.97 8.23 27.06
N LYS A 243 -4.14 6.96 27.46
CA LYS A 243 -5.49 6.37 27.58
C LYS A 243 -6.34 7.30 28.47
N PRO A 244 -7.43 7.90 27.97
CA PRO A 244 -8.38 8.57 28.84
C PRO A 244 -8.90 7.56 29.86
N ALA A 245 -9.22 8.01 31.08
CA ALA A 245 -9.99 7.19 32.02
C ALA A 245 -11.24 6.68 31.29
N ALA A 246 -11.47 5.36 31.32
CA ALA A 246 -12.54 4.75 30.55
C ALA A 246 -13.89 5.40 30.90
N PRO A 247 -14.56 6.08 29.95
CA PRO A 247 -15.93 6.49 30.19
C PRO A 247 -16.78 5.22 30.34
N LYS A 248 -17.69 5.20 31.33
CA LYS A 248 -18.71 4.15 31.47
C LYS A 248 -19.68 4.23 30.28
N ILE A 249 -19.27 3.75 29.11
CA ILE A 249 -20.12 3.69 27.93
C ILE A 249 -20.90 2.37 28.01
N ALA A 250 -22.22 2.47 28.14
CA ALA A 250 -23.13 1.34 27.96
C ALA A 250 -22.83 0.69 26.59
N SER A 251 -22.70 -0.64 26.56
CA SER A 251 -22.33 -1.40 25.37
C SER A 251 -23.40 -1.30 24.28
N THR A 252 -23.36 -0.23 23.48
CA THR A 252 -24.12 -0.18 22.23
C THR A 252 -23.50 -1.19 21.28
N LYS A 253 -24.22 -2.28 20.97
CA LYS A 253 -23.80 -3.24 19.94
C LYS A 253 -23.39 -2.47 18.67
N PRO A 254 -22.22 -2.76 18.08
CA PRO A 254 -21.81 -2.09 16.85
C PRO A 254 -22.88 -2.34 15.79
N LYS A 255 -23.48 -1.26 15.25
CA LYS A 255 -24.39 -1.37 14.11
C LYS A 255 -23.62 -2.05 12.97
N LYS A 256 -24.13 -3.18 12.46
CA LYS A 256 -23.58 -3.82 11.27
C LYS A 256 -23.57 -2.78 10.15
N LYS A 257 -22.37 -2.34 9.72
CA LYS A 257 -22.24 -1.47 8.55
C LYS A 257 -22.86 -2.21 7.37
N LYS A 258 -23.80 -1.58 6.65
CA LYS A 258 -24.33 -2.14 5.40
C LYS A 258 -23.16 -2.48 4.48
N ALA A 259 -23.15 -3.69 3.92
CA ALA A 259 -22.17 -4.05 2.91
C ALA A 259 -22.28 -3.04 1.76
N LYS A 260 -21.13 -2.52 1.32
CA LYS A 260 -21.13 -1.66 0.13
C LYS A 260 -21.49 -2.52 -1.06
N LEU A 261 -22.38 -2.02 -1.92
CA LEU A 261 -22.65 -2.67 -3.19
C LEU A 261 -21.38 -2.57 -4.04
N LEU A 262 -21.00 -3.70 -4.62
CA LEU A 262 -19.92 -3.79 -5.58
C LEU A 262 -20.37 -3.10 -6.88
N PRO A 263 -19.50 -2.35 -7.61
CA PRO A 263 -19.86 -1.78 -8.90
C PRO A 263 -20.38 -2.86 -9.86
N GLU A 264 -21.35 -2.50 -10.70
CA GLU A 264 -22.03 -3.44 -11.62
C GLU A 264 -21.05 -4.16 -12.54
N GLN A 265 -20.07 -3.46 -13.09
CA GLN A 265 -19.05 -4.03 -13.98
C GLN A 265 -18.16 -5.04 -13.25
N CYS A 266 -17.97 -4.88 -11.94
CA CYS A 266 -17.25 -5.86 -11.13
C CYS A 266 -18.10 -7.10 -10.82
N GLN A 267 -19.42 -6.96 -10.77
CA GLN A 267 -20.32 -8.11 -10.66
C GLN A 267 -20.29 -8.92 -11.96
N GLN A 268 -20.35 -8.25 -13.11
CA GLN A 268 -20.21 -8.88 -14.44
C GLN A 268 -18.90 -9.66 -14.57
N LEU A 269 -17.76 -9.08 -14.16
CA LEU A 269 -16.49 -9.80 -14.15
C LEU A 269 -16.52 -11.07 -13.28
N LEU A 270 -17.24 -11.06 -12.16
CA LEU A 270 -17.37 -12.25 -11.31
C LEU A 270 -18.28 -13.33 -11.91
N GLU A 271 -19.24 -12.94 -12.75
CA GLU A 271 -20.17 -13.84 -13.43
C GLU A 271 -19.55 -14.50 -14.67
N GLU A 272 -18.49 -13.91 -15.22
CA GLU A 272 -17.74 -14.41 -16.38
C GLU A 272 -16.67 -15.47 -16.04
N ILE A 273 -16.46 -15.80 -14.76
CA ILE A 273 -15.48 -16.78 -14.25
C ILE A 273 -16.09 -18.19 -14.24
#